data_AF-A0A1A8CK26-F1
#
_entry.id   AF-A0A1A8CK26-F1
#
_cell.length_a   1.000
_cell.length_b   1.000
_cell.length_c   1.000
_cell.angle_alpha   90.00
_cell.angle_beta   90.00
_cell.angle_gamma   90.00
#
_symmetry.space_group_name_H-M   'P 1'
#
loop_
_entity.id
_entity.type
_entity.pdbx_description
1 polymer ?
#
loop_
_entity_poly.entity_id
_entity_poly.type
_entity_poly.pdbx_seq_one_letter_code
_entity_poly.pdbx_strand_id
1 'polypeptide(L)'
;MNLTLAVKQYISKMIENSGPGMKVLLMDKETTSIVSVVYTQSEILQKEVYLFERIDSQNRDSMKHLKAICFLRPTKENVEHLIQELRKPKYSVYFIYFSNVISKSEIKALAEADEQEVVAEVQEFYGDFIAVNPHLFSLNLQGVARGRSWEPTMLSRCTQGLTSVLLALKKCPMIRYQLSSDMSKRLAETVKVSMTTTLPLTHIL
;
A
#
# COMPACT_ATOMS: atom_id res chain seq x y z
N MET A 1 -5.35 17.44 10.59
CA MET A 1 -4.70 16.12 10.39
C MET A 1 -5.82 15.09 10.38
N ASN A 2 -6.21 14.59 9.22
CA ASN A 2 -7.32 13.65 9.10
C ASN A 2 -6.84 12.42 8.31
N LEU A 3 -6.69 11.30 9.01
CA LEU A 3 -6.18 10.04 8.47
C LEU A 3 -7.16 9.39 7.49
N THR A 4 -8.46 9.41 7.79
CA THR A 4 -9.48 8.83 6.90
C THR A 4 -9.55 9.61 5.60
N LEU A 5 -9.47 10.94 5.67
CA LEU A 5 -9.42 11.78 4.47
C LEU A 5 -8.16 11.52 3.63
N ALA A 6 -6.98 11.41 4.25
CA ALA A 6 -5.73 11.16 3.53
C ALA A 6 -5.76 9.84 2.74
N VAL A 7 -6.21 8.75 3.38
CA VAL A 7 -6.34 7.45 2.71
C VAL A 7 -7.45 7.48 1.64
N LYS A 8 -8.59 8.13 1.93
CA LYS A 8 -9.68 8.30 0.95
C LYS A 8 -9.22 9.06 -0.29
N GLN A 9 -8.39 10.08 -0.13
CA GLN A 9 -7.79 10.84 -1.24
C GLN A 9 -6.85 9.97 -2.09
N TYR A 10 -6.00 9.15 -1.49
CA TYR A 10 -5.16 8.22 -2.26
C TYR A 10 -6.00 7.27 -3.10
N ILE A 11 -7.01 6.62 -2.51
CA ILE A 11 -7.85 5.67 -3.25
C ILE A 11 -8.68 6.38 -4.34
N SER A 12 -9.22 7.57 -4.06
CA SER A 12 -9.87 8.39 -5.11
C SER A 12 -8.94 8.65 -6.28
N LYS A 13 -7.68 9.02 -5.98
CA LYS A 13 -6.68 9.32 -7.00
C LYS A 13 -6.33 8.09 -7.84
N MET A 14 -6.20 6.91 -7.23
CA MET A 14 -5.99 5.64 -7.95
C MET A 14 -7.11 5.40 -8.98
N ILE A 15 -8.36 5.61 -8.55
CA ILE A 15 -9.54 5.36 -9.40
C ILE A 15 -9.64 6.41 -10.51
N GLU A 16 -9.40 7.68 -10.20
CA GLU A 16 -9.43 8.78 -11.17
C GLU A 16 -8.35 8.62 -12.24
N ASN A 17 -7.11 8.27 -11.85
CA ASN A 17 -6.01 8.06 -12.79
C ASN A 17 -6.28 6.91 -13.78
N SER A 18 -7.04 5.89 -13.38
CA SER A 18 -7.42 4.79 -14.27
C SER A 18 -8.44 5.17 -15.37
N GLY A 19 -9.00 6.38 -15.30
CA GLY A 19 -9.96 6.92 -16.26
C GLY A 19 -11.32 6.23 -16.22
N PRO A 20 -12.25 6.59 -17.13
CA PRO A 20 -13.60 6.01 -17.17
C PRO A 20 -13.59 4.53 -17.60
N GLY A 21 -14.67 3.81 -17.28
CA GLY A 21 -14.91 2.42 -17.67
C GLY A 21 -14.91 1.44 -16.51
N MET A 22 -15.21 0.17 -16.82
CA MET A 22 -15.36 -0.89 -15.82
C MET A 22 -14.01 -1.29 -15.21
N LYS A 23 -13.93 -1.27 -13.88
CA LYS A 23 -12.70 -1.51 -13.13
C LYS A 23 -12.85 -2.68 -12.16
N VAL A 24 -11.74 -3.38 -11.94
CA VAL A 24 -11.52 -4.31 -10.83
C VAL A 24 -10.47 -3.74 -9.89
N LEU A 25 -10.75 -3.77 -8.59
CA LEU A 25 -9.80 -3.42 -7.55
C LEU A 25 -9.15 -4.69 -7.02
N LEU A 26 -7.87 -4.87 -7.32
CA LEU A 26 -7.07 -6.04 -6.97
C LEU A 26 -6.19 -5.73 -5.75
N MET A 27 -6.38 -6.46 -4.66
CA MET A 27 -5.81 -6.15 -3.34
C MET A 27 -5.18 -7.37 -2.67
N ASP A 28 -4.38 -7.10 -1.63
CA ASP A 28 -3.87 -8.08 -0.68
C ASP A 28 -4.60 -7.98 0.66
N LYS A 29 -4.20 -8.80 1.64
CA LYS A 29 -4.92 -9.02 2.92
C LYS A 29 -5.02 -7.73 3.72
N GLU A 30 -3.92 -7.00 3.74
CA GLU A 30 -3.80 -5.77 4.49
C GLU A 30 -4.49 -4.62 3.74
N THR A 31 -4.26 -4.47 2.43
CA THR A 31 -4.85 -3.36 1.65
C THR A 31 -6.37 -3.48 1.52
N THR A 32 -6.92 -4.70 1.49
CA THR A 32 -8.37 -4.92 1.57
C THR A 32 -8.95 -4.31 2.85
N SER A 33 -8.27 -4.52 3.99
CA SER A 33 -8.69 -3.98 5.29
C SER A 33 -8.57 -2.46 5.35
N ILE A 34 -7.58 -1.88 4.65
CA ILE A 34 -7.38 -0.43 4.56
C ILE A 34 -8.51 0.22 3.77
N VAL A 35 -8.82 -0.31 2.58
CA VAL A 35 -9.86 0.23 1.69
C VAL A 35 -11.24 0.11 2.32
N SER A 36 -11.55 -1.03 2.96
CA SER A 36 -12.88 -1.29 3.54
C SER A 36 -13.29 -0.33 4.66
N VAL A 37 -12.34 0.35 5.29
CA VAL A 37 -12.62 1.30 6.39
C VAL A 37 -12.92 2.70 5.87
N VAL A 38 -12.46 3.06 4.67
CA VAL A 38 -12.60 4.41 4.12
C VAL A 38 -13.59 4.54 2.97
N TYR A 39 -13.98 3.40 2.40
CA TYR A 39 -14.99 3.31 1.35
C TYR A 39 -16.03 2.25 1.66
N THR A 40 -17.30 2.62 1.50
CA THR A 40 -18.40 1.66 1.39
C THR A 40 -18.44 1.05 -0.01
N GLN A 41 -19.05 -0.13 -0.15
CA GLN A 41 -19.25 -0.75 -1.45
C GLN A 41 -20.07 0.14 -2.39
N SER A 42 -21.11 0.82 -1.89
CA SER A 42 -21.94 1.71 -2.69
C SER A 42 -21.15 2.90 -3.26
N GLU A 43 -20.30 3.54 -2.43
CA GLU A 43 -19.49 4.68 -2.87
C GLU A 43 -18.47 4.29 -3.96
N ILE A 44 -17.85 3.12 -3.85
CA ILE A 44 -16.82 2.71 -4.79
C ILE A 44 -17.42 2.17 -6.10
N LEU A 45 -18.62 1.56 -6.05
CA LEU A 45 -19.40 1.18 -7.24
C LEU A 45 -19.80 2.39 -8.08
N GLN A 46 -20.16 3.51 -7.44
CA GLN A 46 -20.44 4.78 -8.13
C GLN A 46 -19.22 5.34 -8.87
N LYS A 47 -18.01 4.85 -8.58
CA LYS A 47 -16.76 5.20 -9.26
C LYS A 47 -16.35 4.14 -10.31
N GLU A 48 -17.29 3.32 -10.74
CA GLU A 48 -17.14 2.27 -11.76
C GLU A 48 -16.19 1.13 -11.36
N VAL A 49 -15.96 0.94 -10.05
CA VAL A 49 -15.24 -0.23 -9.51
C VAL A 49 -16.27 -1.29 -9.11
N TYR A 50 -16.43 -2.30 -9.96
CA TYR A 50 -17.50 -3.29 -9.83
C TYR A 50 -17.05 -4.61 -9.20
N LEU A 51 -15.76 -4.93 -9.31
CA LEU A 51 -15.19 -6.16 -8.80
C LEU A 51 -14.09 -5.87 -7.80
N PHE A 52 -14.05 -6.68 -6.73
CA PHE A 52 -13.04 -6.64 -5.69
C PHE A 52 -12.41 -8.00 -5.62
N GLU A 53 -11.12 -8.06 -5.91
CA GLU A 53 -10.42 -9.32 -6.06
C GLU A 53 -9.14 -9.34 -5.23
N ARG A 54 -8.72 -10.57 -5.00
CA ARG A 54 -7.54 -10.92 -4.23
C ARG A 54 -6.42 -11.30 -5.17
N ILE A 55 -5.24 -10.68 -5.02
CA ILE A 55 -4.09 -11.02 -5.88
C ILE A 55 -3.67 -12.50 -5.70
N ASP A 56 -3.82 -13.02 -4.48
CA ASP A 56 -3.56 -14.40 -4.07
C ASP A 56 -4.67 -15.39 -4.48
N SER A 57 -5.81 -14.92 -5.01
CA SER A 57 -6.86 -15.80 -5.54
C SER A 57 -6.49 -16.39 -6.90
N GLN A 58 -6.41 -17.72 -6.96
CA GLN A 58 -6.08 -18.44 -8.20
C GLN A 58 -7.25 -18.53 -9.18
N ASN A 59 -8.49 -18.59 -8.68
CA ASN A 59 -9.70 -18.83 -9.47
C ASN A 59 -10.34 -17.56 -10.08
N ARG A 60 -9.55 -16.51 -10.34
CA ARG A 60 -10.07 -15.29 -10.98
C ARG A 60 -10.28 -15.50 -12.48
N ASP A 61 -11.43 -15.07 -12.99
CA ASP A 61 -11.77 -15.12 -14.41
C ASP A 61 -10.96 -14.10 -15.23
N SER A 62 -10.70 -14.46 -16.49
CA SER A 62 -10.11 -13.53 -17.46
C SER A 62 -11.20 -12.61 -18.02
N MET A 63 -11.05 -11.31 -17.78
CA MET A 63 -12.03 -10.28 -18.12
C MET A 63 -11.34 -9.11 -18.80
N LYS A 64 -10.98 -9.30 -20.07
CA LYS A 64 -10.21 -8.33 -20.88
C LYS A 64 -10.93 -7.00 -21.15
N HIS A 65 -12.21 -6.87 -20.81
CA HIS A 65 -12.93 -5.59 -20.86
C HIS A 65 -12.73 -4.73 -19.61
N LEU A 66 -12.10 -5.26 -18.55
CA LEU A 66 -11.86 -4.56 -17.30
C LEU A 66 -10.46 -3.96 -17.24
N LYS A 67 -10.37 -2.80 -16.57
CA LYS A 67 -9.12 -2.20 -16.10
C LYS A 67 -8.83 -2.68 -14.68
N ALA A 68 -7.58 -3.04 -14.40
CA ALA A 68 -7.15 -3.44 -13.07
C ALA A 68 -6.49 -2.29 -12.33
N ILE A 69 -6.99 -1.99 -11.14
CA ILE A 69 -6.32 -1.15 -10.16
C ILE A 69 -5.74 -2.07 -9.11
N CYS A 70 -4.42 -2.22 -9.06
CA CYS A 70 -3.75 -3.00 -8.02
C CYS A 70 -3.37 -2.08 -6.88
N PHE A 71 -3.86 -2.33 -5.66
CA PHE A 71 -3.39 -1.66 -4.45
C PHE A 71 -2.82 -2.68 -3.48
N LEU A 72 -1.49 -2.74 -3.37
CA LEU A 72 -0.77 -3.83 -2.73
C LEU A 72 0.36 -3.33 -1.83
N ARG A 73 0.66 -4.04 -0.77
CA ARG A 73 1.92 -3.86 -0.02
C ARG A 73 3.08 -4.38 -0.87
N PRO A 74 4.25 -3.74 -0.87
CA PRO A 74 5.43 -4.24 -1.58
C PRO A 74 6.11 -5.38 -0.80
N THR A 75 5.41 -6.49 -0.60
CA THR A 75 5.96 -7.73 -0.03
C THR A 75 6.47 -8.63 -1.14
N LYS A 76 7.45 -9.49 -0.85
CA LYS A 76 7.96 -10.47 -1.82
C LYS A 76 6.86 -11.35 -2.42
N GLU A 77 5.90 -11.75 -1.58
CA GLU A 77 4.74 -12.56 -1.99
C GLU A 77 3.85 -11.80 -2.98
N ASN A 78 3.50 -10.55 -2.68
CA ASN A 78 2.67 -9.74 -3.57
C ASN A 78 3.37 -9.41 -4.89
N VAL A 79 4.68 -9.15 -4.85
CA VAL A 79 5.48 -8.91 -6.05
C VAL A 79 5.52 -10.16 -6.93
N GLU A 80 5.72 -11.35 -6.34
CA GLU A 80 5.67 -12.61 -7.09
C GLU A 80 4.28 -12.86 -7.70
N HIS A 81 3.20 -12.62 -6.96
CA HIS A 81 1.86 -12.76 -7.51
C HIS A 81 1.58 -11.75 -8.65
N LEU A 82 2.07 -10.51 -8.54
CA LEU A 82 2.00 -9.54 -9.63
C LEU A 82 2.81 -10.00 -10.85
N ILE A 83 4.03 -10.52 -10.66
CA ILE A 83 4.84 -11.07 -11.77
C ILE A 83 4.08 -12.18 -12.50
N GLN A 84 3.45 -13.08 -11.75
CA GLN A 84 2.65 -14.17 -12.32
C GLN A 84 1.40 -13.64 -13.05
N GLU A 85 0.75 -12.62 -12.49
CA GLU A 85 -0.37 -11.92 -13.12
C GLU A 85 0.05 -11.27 -14.44
N LEU A 86 1.17 -10.53 -14.48
CA LEU A 86 1.63 -9.81 -15.68
C LEU A 86 2.10 -10.74 -16.81
N ARG A 87 2.65 -11.92 -16.47
CA ARG A 87 2.98 -12.95 -17.48
C ARG A 87 1.75 -13.51 -18.19
N LYS A 88 0.60 -13.56 -17.51
CA LYS A 88 -0.67 -14.07 -18.02
C LYS A 88 -1.81 -13.14 -17.59
N PRO A 89 -1.85 -11.90 -18.12
CA PRO A 89 -2.74 -10.88 -17.61
C PRO A 89 -4.18 -11.29 -17.82
N LYS A 90 -5.02 -11.11 -16.79
CA LYS A 90 -6.45 -11.39 -16.81
C LYS A 90 -7.27 -10.18 -17.27
N TYR A 91 -6.70 -8.99 -17.17
CA TYR A 91 -7.36 -7.72 -17.50
C TYR A 91 -6.69 -7.05 -18.71
N SER A 92 -7.26 -5.96 -19.23
CA SER A 92 -6.68 -5.26 -20.40
C SER A 92 -5.53 -4.34 -20.06
N VAL A 93 -5.59 -3.69 -18.91
CA VAL A 93 -4.60 -2.69 -18.48
C VAL A 93 -4.48 -2.70 -16.96
N TYR A 94 -3.28 -2.46 -16.45
CA TYR A 94 -2.95 -2.49 -15.03
C TYR A 94 -2.41 -1.13 -14.57
N PHE A 95 -3.02 -0.60 -13.50
CA PHE A 95 -2.53 0.54 -12.75
C PHE A 95 -2.07 0.03 -11.38
N ILE A 96 -0.76 0.04 -11.12
CA ILE A 96 -0.16 -0.61 -9.96
C ILE A 96 0.22 0.44 -8.90
N TYR A 97 -0.35 0.30 -7.71
CA TYR A 97 -0.11 1.18 -6.58
C TYR A 97 0.43 0.39 -5.39
N PHE A 98 1.62 0.76 -4.92
CA PHE A 98 2.22 0.18 -3.71
C PHE A 98 1.89 1.01 -2.48
N SER A 99 1.51 0.37 -1.36
CA SER A 99 1.17 1.06 -0.12
C SER A 99 2.38 1.69 0.60
N ASN A 100 3.59 1.32 0.17
CA ASN A 100 4.86 1.73 0.73
C ASN A 100 5.95 1.72 -0.35
N VAL A 101 7.18 2.06 0.04
CA VAL A 101 8.33 2.09 -0.87
C VAL A 101 8.63 0.70 -1.44
N ILE A 102 8.80 0.62 -2.76
CA ILE A 102 9.21 -0.60 -3.49
C ILE A 102 10.67 -0.48 -3.96
N SER A 103 11.41 -1.59 -3.98
CA SER A 103 12.80 -1.56 -4.44
C SER A 103 12.91 -1.44 -5.97
N LYS A 104 13.98 -0.79 -6.44
CA LYS A 104 14.27 -0.69 -7.89
C LYS A 104 14.43 -2.06 -8.56
N SER A 105 14.95 -3.05 -7.83
CA SER A 105 15.06 -4.44 -8.32
C SER A 105 13.69 -5.09 -8.54
N GLU A 106 12.73 -4.85 -7.64
CA GLU A 106 11.38 -5.39 -7.79
C GLU A 106 10.64 -4.68 -8.93
N ILE A 107 10.80 -3.36 -9.09
CA ILE A 107 10.27 -2.64 -10.27
C ILE A 107 10.83 -3.23 -11.57
N LYS A 108 12.14 -3.50 -11.62
CA LYS A 108 12.78 -4.10 -12.79
C LYS A 108 12.21 -5.49 -13.08
N ALA A 109 12.00 -6.32 -12.07
CA ALA A 109 11.40 -7.65 -12.22
C ALA A 109 9.95 -7.58 -12.74
N LEU A 110 9.16 -6.59 -12.31
CA LEU A 110 7.81 -6.36 -12.84
C LEU A 110 7.85 -5.92 -14.31
N ALA A 111 8.78 -5.03 -14.67
CA ALA A 111 8.97 -4.60 -16.05
C ALA A 111 9.39 -5.75 -16.98
N GLU A 112 10.27 -6.65 -16.51
CA GLU A 112 10.66 -7.86 -17.25
C GLU A 112 9.48 -8.85 -17.42
N ALA A 113 8.50 -8.84 -16.51
CA ALA A 113 7.34 -9.71 -16.56
C ALA A 113 6.20 -9.20 -17.45
N ASP A 114 6.17 -7.90 -17.76
CA ASP A 114 5.13 -7.26 -18.58
C ASP A 114 5.41 -7.36 -20.08
N GLU A 115 5.54 -8.60 -20.59
CA GLU A 115 5.79 -8.86 -22.01
C GLU A 115 4.67 -8.36 -22.94
N GLN A 116 3.47 -8.14 -22.40
CA GLN A 116 2.29 -7.70 -23.14
C GLN A 116 2.05 -6.19 -23.05
N GLU A 117 2.96 -5.44 -22.38
CA GLU A 117 2.90 -3.99 -22.21
C GLU A 117 1.53 -3.51 -21.67
N VAL A 118 0.97 -4.25 -20.71
CA VAL A 118 -0.35 -3.95 -20.13
C VAL A 118 -0.27 -3.01 -18.93
N VAL A 119 0.92 -2.75 -18.38
CA VAL A 119 1.08 -1.83 -17.24
C VAL A 119 1.09 -0.38 -17.74
N ALA A 120 0.07 0.38 -17.36
CA ALA A 120 -0.05 1.80 -17.71
C ALA A 120 0.67 2.71 -16.70
N GLU A 121 0.69 2.33 -15.43
CA GLU A 121 1.19 3.20 -14.36
C GLU A 121 1.68 2.37 -13.17
N VAL A 122 2.77 2.82 -12.54
CA VAL A 122 3.29 2.30 -11.27
C VAL A 122 3.57 3.47 -10.33
N GLN A 123 2.92 3.50 -9.17
CA GLN A 123 3.08 4.57 -8.17
C GLN A 123 3.15 4.05 -6.73
N GLU A 124 3.73 4.86 -5.85
CA GLU A 124 3.74 4.62 -4.41
C GLU A 124 2.73 5.54 -3.73
N PHE A 125 1.73 4.97 -3.05
CA PHE A 125 0.78 5.70 -2.21
C PHE A 125 0.93 5.24 -0.77
N TYR A 126 1.42 6.13 0.09
CA TYR A 126 1.76 5.84 1.48
C TYR A 126 0.51 5.68 2.38
N GLY A 127 -0.28 4.64 2.14
CA GLY A 127 -1.49 4.26 2.86
C GLY A 127 -1.36 2.90 3.56
N ASP A 128 -0.25 2.63 4.24
CA ASP A 128 0.10 1.33 4.85
C ASP A 128 -0.39 1.18 6.30
N PHE A 129 -1.60 1.65 6.58
CA PHE A 129 -2.24 1.67 7.90
C PHE A 129 -3.78 1.73 7.80
N ILE A 130 -4.48 1.20 8.80
CA ILE A 130 -5.94 1.23 8.88
C ILE A 130 -6.37 2.52 9.58
N ALA A 131 -7.02 3.44 8.86
CA ALA A 131 -7.53 4.70 9.40
C ALA A 131 -8.88 4.50 10.12
N VAL A 132 -8.87 3.99 11.35
CA VAL A 132 -10.08 3.70 12.13
C VAL A 132 -10.97 4.92 12.34
N ASN A 133 -10.37 6.09 12.63
CA ASN A 133 -11.04 7.38 12.76
C ASN A 133 -10.12 8.50 12.25
N PRO A 134 -10.60 9.75 12.08
CA PRO A 134 -9.77 10.87 11.61
C PRO A 134 -8.45 11.07 12.37
N HIS A 135 -8.39 10.68 13.64
CA HIS A 135 -7.22 10.84 14.52
C HIS A 135 -6.76 9.52 15.16
N LEU A 136 -7.25 8.37 14.69
CA LEU A 136 -6.88 7.04 15.19
C LEU A 136 -6.56 6.11 14.02
N PHE A 137 -5.40 5.46 14.08
CA PHE A 137 -5.05 4.40 13.15
C PHE A 137 -4.62 3.14 13.89
N SER A 138 -4.63 2.03 13.16
CA SER A 138 -4.06 0.75 13.58
C SER A 138 -3.16 0.22 12.46
N LEU A 139 -2.04 -0.40 12.83
CA LEU A 139 -1.23 -1.18 11.89
C LEU A 139 -1.70 -2.64 11.80
N ASN A 140 -2.70 -3.02 12.62
CA ASN A 140 -3.27 -4.37 12.71
C ASN A 140 -2.21 -5.47 12.94
N LEU A 141 -1.23 -5.17 13.80
CA LEU A 141 -0.10 -6.05 14.08
C LEU A 141 -0.35 -6.90 15.32
N GLN A 142 0.00 -8.17 15.24
CA GLN A 142 0.01 -9.10 16.36
C GLN A 142 1.44 -9.61 16.60
N GLY A 143 1.75 -10.04 17.83
CA GLY A 143 3.06 -10.62 18.14
C GLY A 143 4.24 -9.66 17.96
N VAL A 144 4.02 -8.35 18.18
CA VAL A 144 5.02 -7.29 17.93
C VAL A 144 6.30 -7.47 18.78
N ALA A 145 6.14 -8.02 19.99
CA ALA A 145 7.21 -8.19 20.95
C ALA A 145 7.22 -9.62 21.51
N ARG A 146 8.42 -10.12 21.79
CA ARG A 146 8.63 -11.27 22.68
C ARG A 146 9.26 -10.77 23.96
N GLY A 147 8.46 -10.67 25.03
CA GLY A 147 8.89 -10.05 26.28
C GLY A 147 9.21 -8.57 26.09
N ARG A 148 10.45 -8.16 26.34
CA ARG A 148 10.93 -6.77 26.20
C ARG A 148 11.75 -6.53 24.93
N SER A 149 11.65 -7.42 23.95
CA SER A 149 12.40 -7.37 22.70
C SER A 149 11.48 -7.37 21.50
N TRP A 150 11.87 -6.62 20.47
CA TRP A 150 11.19 -6.65 19.17
C TRP A 150 11.29 -8.03 18.53
N GLU A 151 10.18 -8.46 17.92
CA GLU A 151 10.29 -9.45 16.85
C GLU A 151 10.97 -8.76 15.63
N PRO A 152 12.05 -9.33 15.05
CA PRO A 152 12.83 -8.64 14.02
C PRO A 152 12.03 -8.15 12.80
N THR A 153 11.11 -8.97 12.31
CA THR A 153 10.23 -8.63 11.18
C THR A 153 9.22 -7.53 11.52
N MET A 154 8.78 -7.49 12.78
CA MET A 154 7.77 -6.55 13.26
C MET A 154 8.30 -5.15 13.47
N LEU A 155 9.58 -5.00 13.84
CA LEU A 155 10.22 -3.68 13.91
C LEU A 155 10.22 -2.99 12.53
N SER A 156 10.57 -3.74 11.48
CA SER A 156 10.52 -3.23 10.11
C SER A 156 9.09 -2.86 9.70
N ARG A 157 8.12 -3.75 9.95
CA ARG A 157 6.70 -3.51 9.64
C ARG A 157 6.11 -2.28 10.36
N CYS A 158 6.46 -2.10 11.64
CA CYS A 158 6.07 -0.91 12.42
C CYS A 158 6.71 0.36 11.85
N THR A 159 7.99 0.30 11.50
CA THR A 159 8.72 1.44 10.91
C THR A 159 8.08 1.87 9.59
N GLN A 160 7.79 0.90 8.72
CA GLN A 160 7.09 1.12 7.43
C GLN A 160 5.71 1.75 7.62
N GLY A 161 4.90 1.22 8.55
CA GLY A 161 3.56 1.73 8.82
C GLY A 161 3.56 3.15 9.39
N LEU A 162 4.44 3.43 10.37
CA LEU A 162 4.56 4.77 10.95
C LEU A 162 5.10 5.79 9.94
N THR A 163 6.09 5.40 9.13
CA THR A 163 6.59 6.24 8.03
C THR A 163 5.47 6.57 7.06
N SER A 164 4.66 5.57 6.70
CA SER A 164 3.51 5.74 5.81
C SER A 164 2.49 6.75 6.36
N VAL A 165 2.17 6.68 7.66
CA VAL A 165 1.31 7.67 8.34
C VAL A 165 1.88 9.08 8.24
N LEU A 166 3.18 9.25 8.49
CA LEU A 166 3.85 10.55 8.44
C LEU A 166 3.82 11.15 7.03
N LEU A 167 4.04 10.33 6.00
CA LEU A 167 3.99 10.73 4.59
C LEU A 167 2.56 11.07 4.15
N ALA A 168 1.56 10.26 4.51
CA ALA A 168 0.15 10.53 4.25
C ALA A 168 -0.31 11.88 4.82
N LEU A 169 0.19 12.22 6.03
CA LEU A 169 -0.11 13.50 6.68
C LEU A 169 0.80 14.64 6.24
N LYS A 170 1.82 14.37 5.41
CA LYS A 170 2.86 15.32 5.00
C LYS A 170 3.53 16.00 6.22
N LYS A 171 3.99 15.19 7.19
CA LYS A 171 4.60 15.67 8.44
C LYS A 171 6.00 15.10 8.67
N CYS A 172 6.90 15.97 9.12
CA CYS A 172 8.23 15.61 9.60
C CYS A 172 8.39 16.05 11.08
N PRO A 173 7.85 15.30 12.05
CA PRO A 173 7.86 15.70 13.45
C PRO A 173 9.22 15.46 14.12
N MET A 174 9.47 16.16 15.23
CA MET A 174 10.52 15.78 16.18
C MET A 174 10.10 14.48 16.89
N ILE A 175 10.88 13.42 16.71
CA ILE A 175 10.57 12.11 17.29
C ILE A 175 11.00 12.08 18.77
N ARG A 176 10.06 11.73 19.65
CA ARG A 176 10.27 11.51 21.09
C ARG A 176 9.85 10.08 21.44
N TYR A 177 10.54 9.45 22.39
CA TYR A 177 10.26 8.10 22.85
C TYR A 177 10.43 7.99 24.37
N GLN A 178 9.89 6.92 24.96
CA GLN A 178 10.03 6.64 26.38
C GLN A 178 11.46 6.15 26.69
N LEU A 179 12.19 6.91 27.53
CA LEU A 179 13.61 6.65 27.83
C LEU A 179 13.87 5.25 28.40
N SER A 180 12.97 4.75 29.25
CA SER A 180 13.08 3.45 29.90
C SER A 180 12.77 2.25 28.97
N SER A 181 12.47 2.50 27.70
CA SER A 181 12.09 1.48 26.72
C SER A 181 13.10 1.42 25.57
N ASP A 182 14.00 0.44 25.62
CA ASP A 182 14.93 0.17 24.52
C ASP A 182 14.21 -0.13 23.21
N MET A 183 13.04 -0.77 23.29
CA MET A 183 12.19 -1.02 22.13
C MET A 183 11.74 0.30 21.48
N SER A 184 11.26 1.25 22.28
CA SER A 184 10.79 2.55 21.78
C SER A 184 11.95 3.35 21.20
N LYS A 185 13.13 3.31 21.84
CA LYS A 185 14.35 3.94 21.33
C LYS A 185 14.72 3.42 19.94
N ARG A 186 14.78 2.09 19.76
CA ARG A 186 15.10 1.47 18.47
C ARG A 186 14.11 1.85 17.37
N LEU A 187 12.81 1.82 17.67
CA LEU A 187 11.78 2.24 16.71
C LEU A 187 11.90 3.72 16.33
N ALA A 188 12.19 4.58 17.30
CA ALA A 188 12.39 6.01 17.03
C ALA A 188 13.61 6.25 16.12
N GLU A 189 14.71 5.54 16.35
CA GLU A 189 15.91 5.61 15.52
C GLU A 189 15.64 5.10 14.09
N THR A 190 14.95 3.96 13.93
CA THR A 190 14.63 3.42 12.61
C THR A 190 13.66 4.31 11.82
N VAL A 191 12.63 4.87 12.46
CA VAL A 191 11.71 5.82 11.82
C VAL A 191 12.44 7.10 11.41
N LYS A 192 13.35 7.61 12.26
CA LYS A 192 14.16 8.79 11.92
C LYS A 192 15.01 8.57 10.67
N VAL A 193 15.69 7.42 10.60
CA VAL A 193 16.49 7.03 9.44
C VAL A 193 15.60 6.88 8.21
N SER A 194 14.48 6.17 8.32
CA SER A 194 13.53 5.98 7.22
C SER A 194 13.01 7.31 6.67
N MET A 195 12.64 8.25 7.54
CA MET A 195 12.17 9.57 7.12
C MET A 195 13.24 10.36 6.36
N THR A 196 14.49 10.29 6.81
CA THR A 196 15.60 10.98 6.14
C THR A 196 15.83 10.45 4.73
N THR A 197 15.63 9.13 4.52
CA THR A 197 15.78 8.49 3.21
C THR A 197 14.59 8.72 2.29
N THR A 198 13.36 8.72 2.82
CA THR A 198 12.13 8.79 2.00
C THR A 198 11.67 10.22 1.70
N LEU A 199 11.87 11.18 2.59
CA LEU A 199 11.42 12.58 2.38
C LEU A 199 11.98 13.23 1.10
N PRO A 200 13.27 13.07 0.73
CA PRO A 200 13.80 13.66 -0.50
C PRO A 200 13.14 13.14 -1.77
N LEU A 201 12.62 11.90 -1.74
CA LEU A 201 11.94 11.27 -2.88
C LEU A 201 10.54 11.86 -3.11
N THR A 202 9.88 12.35 -2.05
CA THR A 202 8.51 12.88 -2.12
C THR A 202 8.41 14.34 -2.56
N HIS A 203 9.53 15.09 -2.58
CA HIS A 203 9.56 16.48 -3.07
C HIS A 203 9.71 16.58 -4.61
N ILE A 204 9.72 15.45 -5.33
CA ILE A 204 9.87 15.36 -6.79
C ILE A 204 8.52 15.07 -7.49
N LEU A 205 7.41 15.00 -6.74
CA LEU A 205 6.03 14.90 -7.26
C LEU A 205 5.22 16.15 -6.89
#